data_AF-A0A0X3Q8N5-F1
#
_entry.id   AF-A0A0X3Q8N5-F1
#
_cell.length_a   1.000
_cell.length_b   1.000
_cell.length_c   1.000
_cell.angle_alpha   90.00
_cell.angle_beta   90.00
_cell.angle_gamma   90.00
#
_symmetry.space_group_name_H-M   'P 1'
#
loop_
_entity.id
_entity.type
_entity.pdbx_description
1 polymer ?
#
loop_
_entity_poly.entity_id
_entity_poly.type
_entity_poly.pdbx_seq_one_letter_code
_entity_poly.pdbx_strand_id
1 'polypeptide(L)'
;KYCEFHDFQAANYINAEQFRLIEKGKHARMSRMGVCRMILDKGVDYMSPQSLIIKNLRITDDSVFVCGYEYKYTGNLYAFGFGKAVVGLIKQIIKLLGDRLDRVVCCAPRPTEEETARFPDLFSLRDVKSQENKPVIDAFHGPRTNEPDEEVLKASVLMAKLSSEMKAGDLLLVCITGGGSAMLTLPSCTQRDTDPVDDTVERIPLQSIVKMTRLLSLCGASIQEINSVRSCLDAMKAGGLARLAAPAQVVSLIVSDVVGDPIEFIASGPTFIREDEDYCNPFVRAKAVIDKYGLDSKLPEPVKKFFDERSDEGSFLTLVGPKPANHIIGNIHMALVAAAKEAAAYLPIGIISTPSTVIKKQLNRTPVDQYQ
;
A
#
# COMPACT_ATOMS: atom_id res chain seq x y z
N LYS A 1 -0.46 -20.33 -14.49
CA LYS A 1 -0.44 -19.86 -15.90
C LYS A 1 0.21 -18.49 -15.90
N TYR A 2 1.52 -18.45 -16.13
CA TYR A 2 2.30 -17.22 -16.14
C TYR A 2 2.02 -16.46 -17.43
N CYS A 3 1.69 -15.17 -17.32
CA CYS A 3 1.65 -14.30 -18.49
C CYS A 3 3.07 -14.17 -19.03
N GLU A 4 3.33 -14.85 -20.15
CA GLU A 4 4.42 -14.52 -21.05
C GLU A 4 4.18 -13.10 -21.57
N PHE A 5 5.05 -12.17 -21.19
CA PHE A 5 5.22 -10.93 -21.91
C PHE A 5 6.68 -10.88 -22.37
N HIS A 6 6.84 -11.33 -23.61
CA HIS A 6 8.05 -11.13 -24.41
C HIS A 6 8.27 -9.64 -24.59
N ASP A 7 9.33 -9.10 -23.99
CA ASP A 7 10.06 -7.93 -24.51
C ASP A 7 11.28 -7.70 -23.61
N PHE A 8 12.35 -8.48 -23.81
CA PHE A 8 13.76 -8.11 -23.61
C PHE A 8 14.62 -9.37 -23.81
N GLN A 9 14.76 -9.80 -25.06
CA GLN A 9 15.85 -10.68 -25.48
C GLN A 9 16.76 -9.89 -26.43
N ALA A 10 17.92 -9.47 -25.94
CA ALA A 10 19.16 -9.31 -26.72
C ALA A 10 20.30 -8.87 -25.79
N ALA A 11 21.02 -9.84 -25.22
CA ALA A 11 22.32 -9.59 -24.62
C ALA A 11 23.37 -9.51 -25.74
N ASN A 12 23.62 -8.31 -26.26
CA ASN A 12 24.81 -8.03 -27.06
C ASN A 12 25.81 -7.30 -26.17
N TYR A 13 26.83 -8.03 -25.70
CA TYR A 13 27.91 -7.48 -24.88
C TYR A 13 28.76 -6.49 -25.68
N ILE A 14 28.94 -5.29 -25.11
CA ILE A 14 29.74 -4.20 -25.63
C ILE A 14 31.06 -4.19 -24.87
N ASN A 15 32.18 -4.14 -25.59
CA ASN A 15 33.51 -4.09 -24.97
C ASN A 15 33.87 -2.65 -24.51
N ALA A 16 34.94 -2.54 -23.72
CA ALA A 16 35.41 -1.26 -23.14
C ALA A 16 35.72 -0.17 -24.20
N GLU A 17 35.94 -0.56 -25.45
CA GLU A 17 36.28 0.34 -26.55
C GLU A 17 35.02 1.00 -27.15
N GLN A 18 33.96 0.22 -27.32
CA GLN A 18 32.64 0.72 -27.70
C GLN A 18 32.02 1.63 -26.63
N PHE A 19 32.29 1.39 -25.34
CA PHE A 19 31.92 2.30 -24.24
C PHE A 19 32.58 3.70 -24.39
N ARG A 20 33.86 3.75 -24.78
CA ARG A 20 34.58 5.02 -25.06
C ARG A 20 34.00 5.79 -26.24
N LEU A 21 33.40 5.11 -27.21
CA LEU A 21 32.79 5.75 -28.37
C LEU A 21 31.44 6.40 -28.02
N ILE A 22 30.66 5.79 -27.12
CA ILE A 22 29.41 6.36 -26.60
C ILE A 22 29.69 7.59 -25.72
N GLU A 23 30.77 7.56 -24.93
CA GLU A 23 31.25 8.67 -24.09
C GLU A 23 31.50 9.96 -24.91
N LYS A 24 31.92 9.83 -26.17
CA LYS A 24 32.23 10.97 -27.07
C LYS A 24 31.00 11.64 -27.70
N GLY A 25 29.83 10.99 -27.73
CA GLY A 25 28.72 11.41 -28.60
C GLY A 25 27.62 12.27 -27.97
N LYS A 26 27.32 12.10 -26.67
CA LYS A 26 26.20 12.83 -26.00
C LYS A 26 26.53 13.46 -24.64
N HIS A 27 27.54 12.97 -23.92
CA HIS A 27 27.87 13.44 -22.56
C HIS A 27 29.37 13.44 -22.26
N ALA A 28 30.20 13.92 -23.19
CA ALA A 28 31.67 13.94 -23.11
C ALA A 28 32.28 14.69 -21.88
N ARG A 29 31.45 15.18 -20.95
CA ARG A 29 31.84 15.86 -19.71
C ARG A 29 31.41 15.16 -18.41
N MET A 30 30.64 14.08 -18.46
CA MET A 30 30.17 13.40 -17.24
C MET A 30 31.13 12.30 -16.79
N SER A 31 31.50 12.31 -15.52
CA SER A 31 32.28 11.23 -14.92
C SER A 31 31.45 9.94 -14.86
N ARG A 32 32.12 8.79 -14.77
CA ARG A 32 31.45 7.48 -14.55
C ARG A 32 30.48 7.51 -13.37
N MET A 33 30.88 8.17 -12.27
CA MET A 33 30.02 8.35 -11.10
C MET A 33 28.78 9.21 -11.43
N GLY A 34 28.93 10.24 -12.27
CA GLY A 34 27.82 11.05 -12.75
C GLY A 34 26.82 10.25 -13.57
N VAL A 35 27.30 9.35 -14.44
CA VAL A 35 26.44 8.46 -15.23
C VAL A 35 25.68 7.48 -14.31
N CYS A 36 26.36 6.84 -13.36
CA CYS A 36 25.71 5.95 -12.40
C CYS A 36 24.64 6.68 -11.56
N ARG A 37 24.93 7.91 -11.11
CA ARG A 37 23.99 8.71 -10.34
C ARG A 37 22.76 9.06 -11.18
N MET A 38 22.94 9.49 -12.42
CA MET A 38 21.84 9.78 -13.33
C MET A 38 20.94 8.57 -13.58
N ILE A 39 21.52 7.38 -13.78
CA ILE A 39 20.77 6.12 -13.92
C ILE A 39 19.95 5.83 -12.66
N LEU A 40 20.55 5.98 -11.47
CA LEU A 40 19.86 5.82 -10.19
C LEU A 40 18.73 6.85 -10.05
N ASP A 41 19.01 8.11 -10.34
CA ASP A 41 18.05 9.21 -10.26
C ASP A 41 16.85 8.94 -11.17
N LYS A 42 17.02 8.37 -12.37
CA LYS A 42 15.88 7.96 -13.22
C LYS A 42 14.99 6.90 -12.58
N GLY A 43 15.57 5.93 -11.88
CA GLY A 43 14.80 4.94 -11.12
C GLY A 43 14.03 5.57 -9.96
N VAL A 44 14.67 6.49 -9.23
CA VAL A 44 14.05 7.22 -8.11
C VAL A 44 12.95 8.17 -8.60
N ASP A 45 13.21 8.94 -9.65
CA ASP A 45 12.27 9.89 -10.26
C ASP A 45 11.03 9.18 -10.80
N TYR A 46 11.19 7.96 -11.34
CA TYR A 46 10.07 7.14 -11.76
C TYR A 46 9.06 6.91 -10.63
N MET A 47 9.58 6.70 -9.41
CA MET A 47 8.81 6.46 -8.19
C MET A 47 8.32 7.73 -7.50
N SER A 48 8.58 8.91 -8.07
CA SER A 48 8.04 10.17 -7.55
C SER A 48 6.51 10.16 -7.64
N PRO A 49 5.79 10.69 -6.63
CA PRO A 49 4.32 10.71 -6.66
C PRO A 49 3.72 11.35 -7.92
N GLN A 50 4.35 12.42 -8.42
CA GLN A 50 3.91 13.08 -9.65
C GLN A 50 4.05 12.17 -10.87
N SER A 51 5.21 11.51 -11.04
CA SER A 51 5.43 10.54 -12.12
C SER A 51 4.41 9.41 -12.06
N LEU A 52 4.19 8.86 -10.86
CA LEU A 52 3.27 7.75 -10.64
C LEU A 52 1.82 8.12 -11.00
N ILE A 53 1.33 9.29 -10.57
CA ILE A 53 -0.03 9.73 -10.86
C ILE A 53 -0.20 10.11 -12.34
N ILE A 54 0.70 10.91 -12.94
CA ILE A 54 0.57 11.34 -14.35
C ILE A 54 0.56 10.13 -15.31
N LYS A 55 1.33 9.09 -15.01
CA LYS A 55 1.41 7.90 -15.87
C LYS A 55 0.19 7.00 -15.76
N ASN A 56 -0.40 6.92 -14.57
CA ASN A 56 -1.41 5.90 -14.25
C ASN A 56 -2.82 6.46 -14.11
N LEU A 57 -2.99 7.77 -13.93
CA LEU A 57 -4.28 8.40 -13.69
C LEU A 57 -4.59 9.41 -14.80
N ARG A 58 -5.74 9.26 -15.45
CA ARG A 58 -6.28 10.27 -16.39
C ARG A 58 -7.76 10.47 -16.09
N ILE A 59 -8.31 11.58 -16.57
CA ILE A 59 -9.71 11.90 -16.37
C ILE A 59 -10.39 12.32 -17.67
N THR A 60 -11.68 12.00 -17.74
CA THR A 60 -12.67 12.57 -18.66
C THR A 60 -13.81 13.16 -17.83
N ASP A 61 -14.82 13.73 -18.48
CA ASP A 61 -15.94 14.39 -17.80
C ASP A 61 -16.72 13.45 -16.87
N ASP A 62 -16.87 12.17 -17.25
CA ASP A 62 -17.69 11.16 -16.56
C ASP A 62 -16.89 9.99 -15.96
N SER A 63 -15.57 9.96 -16.18
CA SER A 63 -14.76 8.79 -15.86
C SER A 63 -13.38 9.14 -15.29
N VAL A 64 -12.85 8.19 -14.54
CA VAL A 64 -11.45 8.15 -14.11
C VAL A 64 -10.79 6.94 -14.75
N PHE A 65 -9.65 7.15 -15.41
CA PHE A 65 -8.85 6.08 -16.00
C PHE A 65 -7.70 5.74 -15.07
N VAL A 66 -7.64 4.50 -14.59
CA VAL A 66 -6.53 4.00 -13.77
C VAL A 66 -5.82 2.87 -14.51
N CYS A 67 -4.52 3.03 -14.77
CA CYS A 67 -3.69 2.08 -15.51
C CYS A 67 -4.29 1.64 -16.87
N GLY A 68 -5.01 2.55 -17.54
CA GLY A 68 -5.67 2.30 -18.82
C GLY A 68 -7.08 1.73 -18.73
N TYR A 69 -7.57 1.39 -17.54
CA TYR A 69 -8.94 0.92 -17.32
C TYR A 69 -9.86 2.09 -16.96
N GLU A 70 -11.04 2.14 -17.57
CA GLU A 70 -12.06 3.16 -17.33
C GLU A 70 -12.94 2.80 -16.12
N TYR A 71 -13.13 3.76 -15.22
CA TYR A 71 -14.03 3.68 -14.08
C TYR A 71 -15.05 4.81 -14.17
N LYS A 72 -16.28 4.44 -14.56
CA LYS A 72 -17.43 5.34 -14.67
C LYS A 72 -18.10 5.48 -13.34
N TYR A 73 -18.44 6.70 -12.97
CA TYR A 73 -19.14 7.00 -11.73
C TYR A 73 -20.19 8.09 -11.98
N THR A 74 -21.28 8.03 -11.23
CA THR A 74 -22.41 8.98 -11.34
C THR A 74 -22.69 9.70 -10.03
N GLY A 75 -22.13 9.20 -8.92
CA GLY A 75 -22.24 9.76 -7.60
C GLY A 75 -20.99 10.53 -7.19
N ASN A 76 -20.63 10.40 -5.93
CA ASN A 76 -19.51 11.11 -5.32
C ASN A 76 -18.17 10.42 -5.62
N LEU A 77 -17.11 11.21 -5.67
CA LEU A 77 -15.74 10.73 -5.83
C LEU A 77 -14.92 10.96 -4.55
N TYR A 78 -14.44 9.86 -3.98
CA TYR A 78 -13.67 9.86 -2.74
C TYR A 78 -12.21 9.48 -3.01
N ALA A 79 -11.30 10.00 -2.20
CA ALA A 79 -9.92 9.51 -2.16
C ALA A 79 -9.45 9.24 -0.72
N PHE A 80 -9.11 7.99 -0.42
CA PHE A 80 -8.47 7.61 0.84
C PHE A 80 -7.00 7.32 0.62
N GLY A 81 -6.15 7.74 1.56
CA GLY A 81 -4.72 7.50 1.50
C GLY A 81 -4.17 7.08 2.84
N PHE A 82 -3.41 5.98 2.88
CA PHE A 82 -2.66 5.59 4.08
C PHE A 82 -1.27 5.00 3.78
N GLY A 83 -0.30 5.34 4.64
CA GLY A 83 1.08 4.86 4.59
C GLY A 83 2.13 5.97 4.51
N LYS A 84 3.42 5.59 4.45
CA LYS A 84 4.57 6.50 4.59
C LYS A 84 4.66 7.58 3.53
N ALA A 85 4.37 7.25 2.28
CA ALA A 85 4.56 8.15 1.14
C ALA A 85 3.23 8.70 0.59
N VAL A 86 2.13 8.48 1.30
CA VAL A 86 0.80 8.67 0.74
C VAL A 86 0.41 10.14 0.55
N VAL A 87 0.93 11.04 1.38
CA VAL A 87 0.67 12.48 1.28
C VAL A 87 1.03 13.00 -0.11
N GLY A 88 2.17 12.56 -0.65
CA GLY A 88 2.60 12.94 -2.00
C GLY A 88 1.64 12.45 -3.08
N LEU A 89 1.11 11.23 -2.98
CA LEU A 89 0.15 10.69 -3.94
C LEU A 89 -1.18 11.44 -3.87
N ILE A 90 -1.72 11.62 -2.66
CA ILE A 90 -2.97 12.35 -2.44
C ILE A 90 -2.87 13.79 -2.94
N LYS A 91 -1.74 14.47 -2.70
CA LYS A 91 -1.51 15.83 -3.21
C LYS A 91 -1.60 15.89 -4.75
N GLN A 92 -1.09 14.89 -5.45
CA GLN A 92 -1.16 14.84 -6.92
C GLN A 92 -2.56 14.45 -7.42
N ILE A 93 -3.26 13.58 -6.69
CA ILE A 93 -4.67 13.26 -6.97
C ILE A 93 -5.55 14.49 -6.83
N ILE A 94 -5.41 15.26 -5.74
CA ILE A 94 -6.19 16.51 -5.58
C ILE A 94 -5.84 17.51 -6.68
N LYS A 95 -4.57 17.66 -7.05
CA LYS A 95 -4.17 18.54 -8.16
C LYS A 95 -4.78 18.13 -9.50
N LEU A 96 -4.91 16.82 -9.76
CA LEU A 96 -5.45 16.31 -11.02
C LEU A 96 -6.98 16.37 -11.06
N LEU A 97 -7.64 15.97 -9.98
CA LEU A 97 -9.10 15.82 -9.93
C LEU A 97 -9.83 17.09 -9.49
N GLY A 98 -9.16 17.97 -8.74
CA GLY A 98 -9.70 19.25 -8.29
C GLY A 98 -11.04 19.11 -7.58
N ASP A 99 -11.98 19.98 -7.93
CA ASP A 99 -13.32 20.06 -7.33
C ASP A 99 -14.23 18.86 -7.69
N ARG A 100 -13.78 17.93 -8.55
CA ARG A 100 -14.47 16.65 -8.77
C ARG A 100 -14.40 15.72 -7.56
N LEU A 101 -13.42 15.90 -6.68
CA LEU A 101 -13.34 15.15 -5.43
C LEU A 101 -14.29 15.75 -4.39
N ASP A 102 -15.10 14.92 -3.77
CA ASP A 102 -16.00 15.34 -2.70
C ASP A 102 -15.31 15.28 -1.34
N ARG A 103 -14.61 14.16 -1.07
CA ARG A 103 -13.95 13.95 0.21
C ARG A 103 -12.63 13.22 0.11
N VAL A 104 -11.67 13.71 0.87
CA VAL A 104 -10.33 13.12 0.97
C VAL A 104 -10.00 12.85 2.42
N VAL A 105 -9.57 11.63 2.73
CA VAL A 105 -9.05 11.27 4.05
C VAL A 105 -7.65 10.68 3.90
N CYS A 106 -6.68 11.25 4.60
CA CYS A 106 -5.28 10.86 4.50
C CYS A 106 -4.71 10.57 5.90
N CYS A 107 -4.07 9.41 6.09
CA CYS A 107 -3.37 9.05 7.33
C CYS A 107 -1.92 8.68 7.02
N ALA A 108 -0.98 9.47 7.51
CA ALA A 108 0.45 9.28 7.28
C ALA A 108 1.24 9.35 8.59
N PRO A 109 2.49 8.84 8.63
CA PRO A 109 3.34 9.05 9.80
C PRO A 109 3.60 10.55 10.02
N ARG A 110 3.61 10.97 11.27
CA ARG A 110 3.93 12.36 11.65
C ARG A 110 5.29 12.77 11.08
N PRO A 111 5.39 13.90 10.34
CA PRO A 111 6.68 14.39 9.84
C PRO A 111 7.60 14.78 11.02
N THR A 112 8.92 14.69 10.84
CA THR A 112 9.86 15.30 11.79
C THR A 112 9.95 16.80 11.54
N GLU A 113 10.44 17.53 12.54
CA GLU A 113 10.74 18.96 12.39
C GLU A 113 11.74 19.20 11.25
N GLU A 114 12.78 18.36 11.14
CA GLU A 114 13.77 18.45 10.06
C GLU A 114 13.16 18.23 8.68
N GLU A 115 12.31 17.22 8.51
CA GLU A 115 11.62 16.95 7.26
C GLU A 115 10.66 18.08 6.88
N THR A 116 9.95 18.63 7.87
CA THR A 116 9.04 19.76 7.65
C THR A 116 9.81 21.02 7.27
N ALA A 117 10.98 21.26 7.89
CA ALA A 117 11.84 22.39 7.57
C ALA A 117 12.47 22.24 6.17
N ARG A 118 12.86 21.02 5.79
CA ARG A 118 13.55 20.76 4.53
C ARG A 118 12.60 20.60 3.35
N PHE A 119 11.41 20.07 3.59
CA PHE A 119 10.42 19.75 2.56
C PHE A 119 8.99 20.10 3.03
N PRO A 120 8.69 21.38 3.31
CA PRO A 120 7.39 21.79 3.86
C PRO A 120 6.22 21.33 2.99
N ASP A 121 6.40 21.34 1.66
CA ASP A 121 5.38 20.94 0.69
C ASP A 121 5.09 19.43 0.63
N LEU A 122 5.97 18.56 1.15
CA LEU A 122 5.81 17.10 1.01
C LEU A 122 4.92 16.47 2.08
N PHE A 123 4.77 17.14 3.23
CA PHE A 123 4.10 16.59 4.41
C PHE A 123 2.82 17.35 4.79
N SER A 124 2.42 18.30 3.97
CA SER A 124 1.23 19.13 4.16
C SER A 124 0.27 19.00 2.97
N LEU A 125 -1.00 18.76 3.28
CA LEU A 125 -2.12 18.92 2.35
C LEU A 125 -2.76 20.32 2.44
N ARG A 126 -2.34 21.16 3.39
CA ARG A 126 -2.94 22.49 3.65
C ARG A 126 -2.73 23.48 2.51
N ASP A 127 -1.68 23.26 1.71
CA ASP A 127 -1.30 24.14 0.61
C ASP A 127 -2.14 23.88 -0.65
N VAL A 128 -2.97 22.84 -0.64
CA VAL A 128 -3.86 22.52 -1.75
C VAL A 128 -5.15 23.31 -1.58
N LYS A 129 -5.22 24.46 -2.26
CA LYS A 129 -6.41 25.32 -2.29
C LYS A 129 -7.42 24.79 -3.30
N SER A 130 -8.65 24.57 -2.85
CA SER A 130 -9.83 24.41 -3.72
C SER A 130 -10.45 25.78 -4.02
N GLN A 131 -11.04 25.93 -5.20
CA GLN A 131 -11.79 27.14 -5.57
C GLN A 131 -13.23 27.13 -5.04
N GLU A 132 -13.80 25.94 -4.77
CA GLU A 132 -15.24 25.76 -4.47
C GLU A 132 -15.53 24.91 -3.20
N ASN A 133 -14.76 25.07 -2.12
CA ASN A 133 -14.93 24.30 -0.86
C ASN A 133 -14.87 22.76 -1.01
N LYS A 134 -14.34 22.24 -2.14
CA LYS A 134 -14.21 20.81 -2.45
C LYS A 134 -12.82 20.45 -3.01
N PRO A 135 -12.19 19.34 -2.59
CA PRO A 135 -12.69 18.39 -1.61
C PRO A 135 -12.61 18.94 -0.20
N VAL A 136 -13.43 18.40 0.68
CA VAL A 136 -13.12 18.52 2.10
C VAL A 136 -12.02 17.50 2.45
N ILE A 137 -10.98 17.95 3.16
CA ILE A 137 -9.74 17.19 3.38
C ILE A 137 -9.54 16.97 4.87
N ASP A 138 -9.45 15.72 5.29
CA ASP A 138 -9.04 15.33 6.64
C ASP A 138 -7.67 14.66 6.59
N ALA A 139 -6.71 15.25 7.31
CA ALA A 139 -5.34 14.74 7.38
C ALA A 139 -4.98 14.36 8.82
N PHE A 140 -4.61 13.10 9.01
CA PHE A 140 -4.24 12.51 10.30
C PHE A 140 -2.78 12.08 10.30
N HIS A 141 -2.17 12.11 11.49
CA HIS A 141 -0.75 11.83 11.66
C HIS A 141 -0.48 10.81 12.77
N GLY A 142 -0.25 9.57 12.36
CA GLY A 142 0.11 8.47 13.25
C GLY A 142 1.60 8.42 13.61
N PRO A 143 2.00 7.43 14.42
CA PRO A 143 3.38 7.27 14.85
C PRO A 143 4.26 6.72 13.72
N ARG A 144 5.58 6.85 13.86
CA ARG A 144 6.59 6.25 12.96
C ARG A 144 6.94 4.81 13.31
N THR A 145 6.12 4.14 14.11
CA THR A 145 6.30 2.77 14.54
C THR A 145 5.36 1.84 13.78
N ASN A 146 5.50 0.53 13.98
CA ASN A 146 4.56 -0.46 13.42
C ASN A 146 3.30 -0.64 14.27
N GLU A 147 3.15 0.17 15.33
CA GLU A 147 2.05 0.16 16.29
C GLU A 147 1.15 1.37 16.05
N PRO A 148 -0.17 1.19 15.88
CA PRO A 148 -1.11 2.29 15.70
C PRO A 148 -1.35 3.06 17.01
N ASP A 149 -1.78 4.32 16.91
CA ASP A 149 -2.21 5.16 18.03
C ASP A 149 -3.67 5.64 17.86
N GLU A 150 -4.14 6.47 18.79
CA GLU A 150 -5.51 7.01 18.76
C GLU A 150 -5.79 7.90 17.54
N GLU A 151 -4.78 8.57 16.98
CA GLU A 151 -4.97 9.38 15.77
C GLU A 151 -5.21 8.50 14.54
N VAL A 152 -4.49 7.37 14.43
CA VAL A 152 -4.77 6.35 13.41
C VAL A 152 -6.18 5.78 13.57
N LEU A 153 -6.61 5.52 14.81
CA LEU A 153 -7.95 5.01 15.08
C LEU A 153 -9.02 6.00 14.61
N LYS A 154 -8.89 7.29 14.94
CA LYS A 154 -9.81 8.34 14.47
C LYS A 154 -9.90 8.40 12.94
N ALA A 155 -8.75 8.35 12.26
CA ALA A 155 -8.71 8.32 10.80
C ALA A 155 -9.46 7.11 10.25
N SER A 156 -9.25 5.94 10.84
CA SER A 156 -9.84 4.68 10.40
C SER A 156 -11.35 4.62 10.67
N VAL A 157 -11.81 5.18 11.79
CA VAL A 157 -13.25 5.35 12.09
C VAL A 157 -13.91 6.27 11.08
N LEU A 158 -13.28 7.41 10.74
CA LEU A 158 -13.82 8.31 9.72
C LEU A 158 -13.89 7.63 8.34
N MET A 159 -12.81 6.97 7.91
CA MET A 159 -12.81 6.23 6.64
C MET A 159 -13.89 5.15 6.62
N ALA A 160 -14.08 4.42 7.72
CA ALA A 160 -15.11 3.38 7.82
C ALA A 160 -16.52 3.96 7.76
N LYS A 161 -16.81 5.02 8.51
CA LYS A 161 -18.11 5.73 8.49
C LYS A 161 -18.44 6.25 7.09
N LEU A 162 -17.49 6.91 6.45
CA LEU A 162 -17.67 7.39 5.07
C LEU A 162 -17.89 6.22 4.11
N SER A 163 -17.17 5.11 4.28
CA SER A 163 -17.32 3.91 3.44
C SER A 163 -18.72 3.31 3.58
N SER A 164 -19.20 3.12 4.81
CA SER A 164 -20.52 2.52 5.08
C SER A 164 -21.69 3.33 4.55
N GLU A 165 -21.49 4.62 4.28
CA GLU A 165 -22.51 5.52 3.72
C GLU A 165 -22.47 5.60 2.19
N MET A 166 -21.48 4.99 1.53
CA MET A 166 -21.32 5.04 0.09
C MET A 166 -22.42 4.26 -0.63
N LYS A 167 -22.75 4.72 -1.83
CA LYS A 167 -23.87 4.23 -2.62
C LYS A 167 -23.41 3.66 -3.96
N ALA A 168 -24.32 2.95 -4.60
CA ALA A 168 -24.12 2.50 -5.97
C ALA A 168 -23.95 3.74 -6.87
N GLY A 169 -22.87 3.76 -7.65
CA GLY A 169 -22.50 4.89 -8.50
C GLY A 169 -21.42 5.81 -7.91
N ASP A 170 -21.08 5.68 -6.63
CA ASP A 170 -19.91 6.33 -6.03
C ASP A 170 -18.62 5.60 -6.44
N LEU A 171 -17.51 6.34 -6.45
CA LEU A 171 -16.17 5.81 -6.72
C LEU A 171 -15.21 6.21 -5.59
N LEU A 172 -14.54 5.21 -5.03
CA LEU A 172 -13.50 5.36 -4.03
C LEU A 172 -12.12 5.01 -4.61
N LEU A 173 -11.24 6.01 -4.69
CA LEU A 173 -9.83 5.82 -4.98
C LEU A 173 -9.05 5.57 -3.68
N VAL A 174 -8.27 4.48 -3.60
CA VAL A 174 -7.51 4.12 -2.39
C VAL A 174 -6.01 4.11 -2.67
N CYS A 175 -5.28 5.11 -2.17
CA CYS A 175 -3.83 5.16 -2.23
C CYS A 175 -3.20 4.37 -1.08
N ILE A 176 -2.46 3.33 -1.41
CA ILE A 176 -1.79 2.46 -0.45
C ILE A 176 -0.28 2.54 -0.66
N THR A 177 0.45 2.86 0.40
CA THR A 177 1.92 2.85 0.36
C THR A 177 2.49 2.02 1.52
N GLY A 178 3.80 1.75 1.47
CA GLY A 178 4.51 1.05 2.54
C GLY A 178 4.22 1.62 3.94
N GLY A 179 4.05 0.74 4.92
CA GLY A 179 3.62 1.10 6.28
C GLY A 179 2.10 1.28 6.47
N GLY A 180 1.30 1.05 5.43
CA GLY A 180 -0.17 1.18 5.50
C GLY A 180 -0.85 0.38 6.63
N SER A 181 -0.34 -0.80 7.00
CA SER A 181 -0.92 -1.63 8.08
C SER A 181 -0.95 -0.94 9.45
N ALA A 182 -0.03 0.01 9.69
CA ALA A 182 -0.01 0.80 10.92
C ALA A 182 -0.83 2.09 10.81
N MET A 183 -1.12 2.57 9.59
CA MET A 183 -1.84 3.82 9.32
C MET A 183 -3.33 3.62 9.02
N LEU A 184 -3.79 2.37 8.88
CA LEU A 184 -5.19 1.98 8.78
C LEU A 184 -5.46 0.87 9.80
N THR A 185 -6.05 1.22 10.94
CA THR A 185 -6.41 0.25 11.99
C THR A 185 -7.75 0.59 12.60
N LEU A 186 -8.73 -0.30 12.40
CA LEU A 186 -10.03 -0.25 13.05
C LEU A 186 -10.24 -1.57 13.79
N PRO A 187 -10.00 -1.63 15.12
CA PRO A 187 -10.28 -2.80 15.91
C PRO A 187 -11.73 -3.26 15.74
N SER A 188 -11.92 -4.57 15.57
CA SER A 188 -13.24 -5.18 15.43
C SER A 188 -14.08 -5.02 16.70
N CYS A 189 -15.39 -5.04 16.53
CA CYS A 189 -16.34 -5.20 17.62
C CYS A 189 -16.14 -6.56 18.31
N THR A 190 -16.27 -6.59 19.64
CA THR A 190 -16.13 -7.81 20.43
C THR A 190 -17.28 -8.78 20.14
N GLN A 191 -18.48 -8.25 20.05
CA GLN A 191 -19.70 -8.97 19.66
C GLN A 191 -19.68 -9.33 18.18
N ARG A 192 -20.40 -10.40 17.84
CA ARG A 192 -20.57 -10.89 16.48
C ARG A 192 -21.68 -10.12 15.74
N ASP A 193 -21.62 -10.12 14.41
CA ASP A 193 -22.67 -9.58 13.50
C ASP A 193 -23.06 -8.11 13.76
N THR A 194 -22.17 -7.34 14.37
CA THR A 194 -22.33 -5.91 14.60
C THR A 194 -21.67 -5.11 13.50
N ASP A 195 -22.30 -4.00 13.12
CA ASP A 195 -21.72 -3.06 12.17
C ASP A 195 -20.38 -2.52 12.71
N PRO A 196 -19.27 -2.64 11.96
CA PRO A 196 -18.00 -2.04 12.31
C PRO A 196 -18.01 -0.52 12.44
N VAL A 197 -19.09 0.20 12.17
CA VAL A 197 -19.19 1.65 12.44
C VAL A 197 -20.13 2.00 13.60
N ASP A 198 -20.80 1.02 14.21
CA ASP A 198 -21.64 1.23 15.38
C ASP A 198 -20.80 1.69 16.58
N ASP A 199 -21.13 2.85 17.14
CA ASP A 199 -20.45 3.44 18.29
C ASP A 199 -21.09 3.07 19.63
N THR A 200 -22.22 2.35 19.61
CA THR A 200 -22.88 1.79 20.79
C THR A 200 -22.31 0.42 21.18
N VAL A 201 -21.63 -0.25 20.25
CA VAL A 201 -21.04 -1.58 20.44
C VAL A 201 -19.60 -1.50 20.95
N GLU A 202 -19.28 -2.36 21.93
CA GLU A 202 -17.93 -2.47 22.48
C GLU A 202 -16.92 -3.04 21.46
N ARG A 203 -15.89 -2.25 21.16
CA ARG A 203 -14.76 -2.65 20.32
C ARG A 203 -13.61 -3.20 21.14
N ILE A 204 -12.79 -4.03 20.49
CA ILE A 204 -11.49 -4.41 21.05
C ILE A 204 -10.69 -3.12 21.27
N PRO A 205 -10.22 -2.84 22.50
CA PRO A 205 -9.39 -1.66 22.75
C PRO A 205 -8.11 -1.72 21.92
N LEU A 206 -7.67 -0.59 21.36
CA LEU A 206 -6.46 -0.51 20.54
C LEU A 206 -5.23 -1.09 21.26
N GLN A 207 -5.12 -0.84 22.56
CA GLN A 207 -4.06 -1.37 23.41
C GLN A 207 -4.04 -2.90 23.49
N SER A 208 -5.19 -3.56 23.34
CA SER A 208 -5.27 -5.02 23.29
C SER A 208 -4.63 -5.57 22.03
N ILE A 209 -4.79 -4.89 20.88
CA ILE A 209 -4.13 -5.25 19.62
C ILE A 209 -2.62 -5.04 19.72
N VAL A 210 -2.19 -3.92 20.31
CA VAL A 210 -0.76 -3.63 20.56
C VAL A 210 -0.15 -4.68 21.48
N LYS A 211 -0.82 -5.01 22.60
CA LYS A 211 -0.38 -6.05 23.53
C LYS A 211 -0.28 -7.42 22.85
N MET A 212 -1.27 -7.79 22.03
CA MET A 212 -1.25 -9.04 21.28
C MET A 212 -0.08 -9.10 20.29
N THR A 213 0.17 -8.00 19.59
CA THR A 213 1.30 -7.88 18.65
C THR A 213 2.65 -8.05 19.37
N ARG A 214 2.82 -7.44 20.55
CA ARG A 214 4.02 -7.57 21.37
C ARG A 214 4.20 -8.99 21.91
N LEU A 215 3.12 -9.63 22.36
CA LEU A 215 3.15 -11.03 22.84
C LEU A 215 3.64 -11.98 21.75
N LEU A 216 3.06 -11.91 20.55
CA LEU A 216 3.48 -12.74 19.41
C LEU A 216 4.94 -12.49 19.03
N SER A 217 5.36 -11.22 19.00
CA SER A 217 6.75 -10.84 18.73
C SER A 217 7.73 -11.44 19.75
N LEU A 218 7.40 -11.39 21.05
CA LEU A 218 8.20 -11.98 22.12
C LEU A 218 8.30 -13.51 22.03
N CYS A 219 7.27 -14.15 21.47
CA CYS A 219 7.27 -15.60 21.19
C CYS A 219 8.05 -15.97 19.91
N GLY A 220 8.62 -15.01 19.20
CA GLY A 220 9.38 -15.25 17.97
C GLY A 220 8.50 -15.49 16.74
N ALA A 221 7.23 -15.03 16.77
CA ALA A 221 6.35 -15.15 15.63
C ALA A 221 6.88 -14.38 14.42
N SER A 222 6.76 -14.99 13.24
CA SER A 222 7.07 -14.34 11.98
C SER A 222 6.13 -13.16 11.71
N ILE A 223 6.56 -12.23 10.85
CA ILE A 223 5.73 -11.08 10.48
C ILE A 223 4.40 -11.51 9.83
N GLN A 224 4.42 -12.61 9.07
CA GLN A 224 3.23 -13.18 8.46
C GLN A 224 2.25 -13.69 9.52
N GLU A 225 2.73 -14.38 10.56
CA GLU A 225 1.91 -14.86 11.68
C GLU A 225 1.33 -13.70 12.48
N ILE A 226 2.15 -12.71 12.82
CA ILE A 226 1.70 -11.48 13.50
C ILE A 226 0.60 -10.79 12.69
N ASN A 227 0.81 -10.60 11.39
CA ASN A 227 -0.16 -9.96 10.51
C ASN A 227 -1.45 -10.79 10.36
N SER A 228 -1.36 -12.12 10.47
CA SER A 228 -2.54 -13.00 10.43
C SER A 228 -3.48 -12.70 11.60
N VAL A 229 -2.92 -12.65 12.82
CA VAL A 229 -3.70 -12.32 14.02
C VAL A 229 -4.19 -10.87 13.97
N ARG A 230 -3.32 -9.91 13.63
CA ARG A 230 -3.69 -8.50 13.54
C ARG A 230 -4.81 -8.23 12.54
N SER A 231 -4.81 -8.91 11.39
CA SER A 231 -5.83 -8.72 10.36
C SER A 231 -7.17 -9.34 10.76
N CYS A 232 -7.16 -10.41 11.56
CA CYS A 232 -8.37 -11.01 12.11
C CYS A 232 -9.06 -10.10 13.14
N LEU A 233 -8.29 -9.36 13.93
CA LEU A 233 -8.78 -8.46 14.98
C LEU A 233 -9.19 -7.06 14.47
N ASP A 234 -9.15 -6.84 13.15
CA ASP A 234 -9.36 -5.54 12.53
C ASP A 234 -10.42 -5.61 11.44
N ALA A 235 -11.37 -4.67 11.46
CA ALA A 235 -12.52 -4.68 10.59
C ALA A 235 -12.25 -4.11 9.18
N MET A 236 -11.15 -3.38 8.97
CA MET A 236 -10.81 -2.74 7.69
C MET A 236 -9.81 -3.56 6.86
N LYS A 237 -9.04 -4.44 7.51
CA LYS A 237 -8.06 -5.34 6.87
C LYS A 237 -8.75 -6.50 6.15
N ALA A 238 -7.98 -7.26 5.36
CA ALA A 238 -8.46 -8.46 4.66
C ALA A 238 -9.75 -8.23 3.83
N GLY A 239 -9.80 -7.14 3.08
CA GLY A 239 -10.94 -6.74 2.25
C GLY A 239 -12.01 -5.93 3.00
N GLY A 240 -11.81 -5.63 4.28
CA GLY A 240 -12.79 -4.95 5.13
C GLY A 240 -13.19 -3.57 4.63
N LEU A 241 -12.22 -2.76 4.19
CA LEU A 241 -12.49 -1.46 3.57
C LEU A 241 -13.33 -1.61 2.29
N ALA A 242 -12.98 -2.56 1.41
CA ALA A 242 -13.77 -2.79 0.20
C ALA A 242 -15.19 -3.29 0.50
N ARG A 243 -15.37 -4.10 1.54
CA ARG A 243 -16.69 -4.56 1.99
C ARG A 243 -17.53 -3.43 2.59
N LEU A 244 -16.92 -2.56 3.40
CA LEU A 244 -17.61 -1.41 3.97
C LEU A 244 -18.03 -0.41 2.91
N ALA A 245 -17.22 -0.23 1.86
CA ALA A 245 -17.53 0.67 0.76
C ALA A 245 -18.57 0.10 -0.21
N ALA A 246 -18.92 -1.20 -0.13
CA ALA A 246 -19.92 -1.78 -1.01
C ALA A 246 -21.29 -1.11 -0.74
N PRO A 247 -22.05 -0.72 -1.79
CA PRO A 247 -21.92 -1.12 -3.19
C PRO A 247 -21.15 -0.15 -4.11
N ALA A 248 -20.34 0.77 -3.58
CA ALA A 248 -19.52 1.67 -4.39
C ALA A 248 -18.36 0.96 -5.11
N GLN A 249 -17.86 1.57 -6.17
CA GLN A 249 -16.65 1.08 -6.85
C GLN A 249 -15.40 1.43 -6.04
N VAL A 250 -14.51 0.45 -5.86
CA VAL A 250 -13.25 0.63 -5.13
C VAL A 250 -12.07 0.38 -6.07
N VAL A 251 -11.19 1.36 -6.20
CA VAL A 251 -10.00 1.29 -7.06
C VAL A 251 -8.75 1.70 -6.29
N SER A 252 -7.84 0.75 -6.06
CA SER A 252 -6.61 1.00 -5.32
C SER A 252 -5.44 1.36 -6.23
N LEU A 253 -4.70 2.39 -5.84
CA LEU A 253 -3.41 2.79 -6.41
C LEU A 253 -2.31 2.43 -5.40
N ILE A 254 -1.56 1.37 -5.68
CA ILE A 254 -0.65 0.73 -4.72
C ILE A 254 0.80 1.00 -5.09
N VAL A 255 1.57 1.53 -4.13
CA VAL A 255 3.04 1.57 -4.16
C VAL A 255 3.57 0.51 -3.21
N SER A 256 4.04 -0.61 -3.77
CA SER A 256 4.44 -1.80 -3.03
C SER A 256 5.89 -1.71 -2.55
N ASP A 257 6.08 -1.98 -1.25
CA ASP A 257 7.38 -2.25 -0.62
C ASP A 257 7.54 -3.73 -0.24
N VAL A 258 6.62 -4.60 -0.69
CA VAL A 258 6.61 -6.03 -0.39
C VAL A 258 7.17 -6.81 -1.58
N VAL A 259 8.15 -7.68 -1.34
CA VAL A 259 8.76 -8.51 -2.39
C VAL A 259 7.70 -9.42 -3.03
N GLY A 260 7.63 -9.40 -4.37
CA GLY A 260 6.66 -10.16 -5.15
C GLY A 260 5.27 -9.53 -5.25
N ASP A 261 5.07 -8.38 -4.61
CA ASP A 261 3.83 -7.58 -4.62
C ASP A 261 2.51 -8.36 -4.31
N PRO A 262 2.48 -9.26 -3.31
CA PRO A 262 1.25 -9.94 -2.92
C PRO A 262 0.25 -8.95 -2.28
N ILE A 263 -0.76 -8.54 -3.05
CA ILE A 263 -1.75 -7.50 -2.67
C ILE A 263 -2.41 -7.81 -1.32
N GLU A 264 -2.66 -9.08 -1.02
CA GLU A 264 -3.24 -9.53 0.25
C GLU A 264 -2.41 -9.18 1.50
N PHE A 265 -1.10 -9.02 1.34
CA PHE A 265 -0.19 -8.64 2.42
C PHE A 265 0.16 -7.17 2.43
N ILE A 266 0.01 -6.46 1.30
CA ILE A 266 0.27 -5.02 1.22
C ILE A 266 -0.76 -4.28 2.07
N ALA A 267 -0.29 -3.59 3.11
CA ALA A 267 -1.14 -2.95 4.11
C ALA A 267 -2.19 -3.90 4.75
N SER A 268 -1.92 -5.22 4.76
CA SER A 268 -2.89 -6.26 5.17
C SER A 268 -4.13 -6.35 4.28
N GLY A 269 -4.01 -5.98 3.00
CA GLY A 269 -5.00 -6.21 1.95
C GLY A 269 -6.39 -5.62 2.21
N PRO A 270 -6.53 -4.34 2.62
CA PRO A 270 -7.83 -3.77 3.01
C PRO A 270 -8.86 -3.74 1.85
N THR A 271 -8.36 -3.73 0.61
CA THR A 271 -9.15 -3.71 -0.62
C THR A 271 -9.02 -5.01 -1.43
N PHE A 272 -8.43 -6.04 -0.83
CA PHE A 272 -8.25 -7.33 -1.47
C PHE A 272 -9.37 -8.29 -1.06
N ILE A 273 -10.12 -8.78 -2.04
CA ILE A 273 -11.17 -9.79 -1.87
C ILE A 273 -10.73 -11.02 -2.65
N ARG A 274 -10.62 -12.16 -1.95
CA ARG A 274 -10.27 -13.46 -2.55
C ARG A 274 -11.51 -14.08 -3.21
N GLU A 275 -11.29 -14.75 -4.32
CA GLU A 275 -12.35 -15.41 -5.11
C GLU A 275 -12.52 -16.89 -4.76
N ASP A 276 -11.50 -17.54 -4.18
CA ASP A 276 -11.51 -18.98 -3.92
C ASP A 276 -12.15 -19.33 -2.56
N GLU A 277 -13.07 -20.30 -2.57
CA GLU A 277 -13.75 -20.86 -1.39
C GLU A 277 -12.78 -21.63 -0.45
N ASP A 278 -11.65 -22.12 -0.96
CA ASP A 278 -10.64 -22.88 -0.21
C ASP A 278 -9.73 -22.02 0.69
N TYR A 279 -9.98 -20.71 0.78
CA TYR A 279 -9.18 -19.84 1.63
C TYR A 279 -9.46 -20.10 3.12
N CYS A 280 -8.42 -20.54 3.83
CA CYS A 280 -8.45 -20.68 5.29
C CYS A 280 -8.90 -19.36 5.93
N ASN A 281 -10.09 -19.40 6.53
CA ASN A 281 -10.74 -18.29 7.23
C ASN A 281 -9.72 -17.50 8.08
N PRO A 282 -9.64 -16.15 7.97
CA PRO A 282 -8.73 -15.33 8.78
C PRO A 282 -8.77 -15.66 10.28
N PHE A 283 -9.95 -16.02 10.79
CA PHE A 283 -10.16 -16.50 12.15
C PHE A 283 -9.42 -17.81 12.44
N VAL A 284 -9.61 -18.83 11.60
CA VAL A 284 -8.95 -20.14 11.73
C VAL A 284 -7.43 -19.98 11.64
N ARG A 285 -6.95 -19.14 10.72
CA ARG A 285 -5.53 -18.83 10.59
C ARG A 285 -4.98 -18.13 11.84
N ALA A 286 -5.71 -17.16 12.40
CA ALA A 286 -5.29 -16.48 13.62
C ALA A 286 -5.29 -17.42 14.83
N LYS A 287 -6.31 -18.28 14.95
CA LYS A 287 -6.41 -19.28 16.02
C LYS A 287 -5.26 -20.29 15.95
N ALA A 288 -4.95 -20.81 14.76
CA ALA A 288 -3.80 -21.70 14.56
C ALA A 288 -2.46 -21.07 15.00
N VAL A 289 -2.28 -19.76 14.79
CA VAL A 289 -1.11 -19.03 15.29
C VAL A 289 -1.12 -18.92 16.82
N ILE A 290 -2.27 -18.60 17.42
CA ILE A 290 -2.41 -18.52 18.88
C ILE A 290 -2.09 -19.87 19.53
N ASP A 291 -2.63 -20.95 18.98
CA ASP A 291 -2.45 -22.32 19.48
C ASP A 291 -0.99 -22.77 19.32
N LYS A 292 -0.36 -22.47 18.17
CA LYS A 292 1.06 -22.78 17.89
C LYS A 292 1.99 -22.23 18.97
N TYR A 293 1.70 -21.05 19.51
CA TYR A 293 2.50 -20.40 20.55
C TYR A 293 1.95 -20.60 21.97
N GLY A 294 0.87 -21.39 22.14
CA GLY A 294 0.27 -21.68 23.45
C GLY A 294 -0.22 -20.43 24.18
N LEU A 295 -0.86 -19.51 23.45
CA LEU A 295 -1.20 -18.17 23.95
C LEU A 295 -2.62 -18.03 24.51
N ASP A 296 -3.46 -19.08 24.49
CA ASP A 296 -4.86 -19.02 24.92
C ASP A 296 -5.08 -18.40 26.30
N SER A 297 -4.24 -18.78 27.28
CA SER A 297 -4.31 -18.27 28.66
C SER A 297 -3.70 -16.86 28.83
N LYS A 298 -3.03 -16.34 27.80
CA LYS A 298 -2.35 -15.03 27.80
C LYS A 298 -3.06 -13.99 26.93
N LEU A 299 -4.17 -14.36 26.28
CA LEU A 299 -4.95 -13.45 25.46
C LEU A 299 -5.50 -12.29 26.33
N PRO A 300 -5.43 -11.04 25.85
CA PRO A 300 -6.18 -9.95 26.46
C PRO A 300 -7.68 -10.29 26.49
N GLU A 301 -8.38 -9.97 27.58
CA GLU A 301 -9.80 -10.33 27.76
C GLU A 301 -10.71 -9.92 26.59
N PRO A 302 -10.61 -8.71 26.01
CA PRO A 302 -11.44 -8.34 24.85
C PRO A 302 -11.13 -9.16 23.59
N VAL A 303 -9.88 -9.59 23.42
CA VAL A 303 -9.47 -10.45 22.31
C VAL A 303 -9.99 -11.87 22.53
N LYS A 304 -9.92 -12.37 23.76
CA LYS A 304 -10.51 -13.65 24.12
C LYS A 304 -12.02 -13.67 23.86
N LYS A 305 -12.76 -12.65 24.33
CA LYS A 305 -14.19 -12.46 24.05
C LYS A 305 -14.48 -12.47 22.55
N PHE A 306 -13.67 -11.75 21.76
CA PHE A 306 -13.79 -11.76 20.29
C PHE A 306 -13.67 -13.17 19.70
N PHE A 307 -12.72 -13.98 20.17
CA PHE A 307 -12.55 -15.37 19.71
C PHE A 307 -13.67 -16.30 20.20
N ASP A 308 -14.12 -16.14 21.44
CA ASP A 308 -15.17 -16.99 22.02
C ASP A 308 -16.52 -16.80 21.27
N GLU A 309 -16.88 -15.54 20.95
CA GLU A 309 -18.08 -15.17 20.17
C GLU A 309 -18.10 -15.67 18.71
N ARG A 310 -17.00 -16.27 18.24
CA ARG A 310 -16.78 -16.69 16.84
C ARG A 310 -16.23 -18.10 16.72
N SER A 311 -16.31 -18.88 17.80
CA SER A 311 -15.72 -20.22 17.92
C SER A 311 -16.39 -21.28 17.03
N ASP A 312 -17.58 -20.96 16.53
CA ASP A 312 -18.55 -21.85 15.90
C ASP A 312 -18.68 -21.70 14.37
N GLU A 313 -17.87 -20.84 13.71
CA GLU A 313 -18.06 -20.55 12.28
C GLU A 313 -16.89 -20.78 11.32
N GLY A 314 -17.25 -21.37 10.19
CA GLY A 314 -16.49 -21.41 8.94
C GLY A 314 -17.15 -20.58 7.84
N SER A 315 -17.00 -19.25 7.87
CA SER A 315 -16.90 -18.36 6.69
C SER A 315 -17.01 -16.91 7.15
N PHE A 316 -15.91 -16.15 7.06
CA PHE A 316 -15.85 -14.80 7.62
C PHE A 316 -16.00 -13.70 6.56
N LEU A 317 -16.17 -14.05 5.29
CA LEU A 317 -16.05 -13.09 4.18
C LEU A 317 -17.05 -13.39 3.08
N THR A 318 -18.11 -12.60 3.01
CA THR A 318 -19.00 -12.53 1.84
C THR A 318 -18.29 -11.83 0.68
N LEU A 319 -18.45 -12.38 -0.53
CA LEU A 319 -18.15 -11.65 -1.76
C LEU A 319 -19.00 -10.38 -1.79
N VAL A 320 -18.41 -9.26 -2.18
CA VAL A 320 -19.14 -8.01 -2.42
C VAL A 320 -19.01 -7.57 -3.87
N GLY A 321 -20.07 -6.97 -4.39
CA GLY A 321 -20.13 -6.35 -5.71
C GLY A 321 -20.23 -4.83 -5.57
N PRO A 322 -19.55 -4.05 -6.43
CA PRO A 322 -18.60 -4.47 -7.46
C PRO A 322 -17.26 -4.94 -6.90
N LYS A 323 -16.57 -5.82 -7.63
CA LYS A 323 -15.23 -6.31 -7.24
C LYS A 323 -14.24 -5.14 -7.19
N PRO A 324 -13.43 -5.00 -6.12
CA PRO A 324 -12.41 -3.96 -6.06
C PRO A 324 -11.32 -4.20 -7.10
N ALA A 325 -10.89 -3.13 -7.77
CA ALA A 325 -9.73 -3.15 -8.66
C ALA A 325 -8.48 -2.72 -7.89
N ASN A 326 -7.39 -3.47 -8.00
CA ASN A 326 -6.15 -3.19 -7.28
C ASN A 326 -4.99 -3.07 -8.26
N HIS A 327 -4.46 -1.86 -8.43
CA HIS A 327 -3.38 -1.56 -9.38
C HIS A 327 -2.08 -1.27 -8.65
N ILE A 328 -1.05 -2.07 -8.91
CA ILE A 328 0.32 -1.74 -8.49
C ILE A 328 0.86 -0.70 -9.47
N ILE A 329 0.92 0.55 -9.03
CA ILE A 329 1.39 1.67 -9.85
C ILE A 329 2.89 1.92 -9.69
N GLY A 330 3.49 1.39 -8.62
CA GLY A 330 4.92 1.49 -8.35
C GLY A 330 5.42 0.34 -7.48
N ASN A 331 6.59 -0.18 -7.81
CA ASN A 331 7.33 -1.18 -7.03
C ASN A 331 8.83 -1.06 -7.37
N ILE A 332 9.68 -1.83 -6.67
CA ILE A 332 11.12 -1.82 -6.91
C ILE A 332 11.49 -2.26 -8.35
N HIS A 333 10.72 -3.19 -8.93
CA HIS A 333 10.97 -3.67 -10.28
C HIS A 333 10.78 -2.56 -11.32
N MET A 334 9.71 -1.77 -11.23
CA MET A 334 9.45 -0.64 -12.13
C MET A 334 10.53 0.43 -12.03
N ALA A 335 11.03 0.72 -10.82
CA ALA A 335 12.17 1.63 -10.62
C ALA A 335 13.44 1.10 -11.32
N LEU A 336 13.72 -0.19 -11.17
CA LEU A 336 14.86 -0.86 -11.83
C LEU A 336 14.71 -0.87 -13.35
N VAL A 337 13.51 -1.09 -13.88
CA VAL A 337 13.24 -1.01 -15.33
C VAL A 337 13.46 0.41 -15.85
N ALA A 338 13.05 1.44 -15.10
CA ALA A 338 13.30 2.82 -15.50
C ALA A 338 14.80 3.15 -15.51
N ALA A 339 15.54 2.72 -14.49
CA ALA A 339 16.99 2.84 -14.44
C ALA A 339 17.68 2.06 -15.58
N ALA A 340 17.24 0.83 -15.85
CA ALA A 340 17.78 0.00 -16.93
C ALA A 340 17.54 0.62 -18.31
N LYS A 341 16.37 1.22 -18.55
CA LYS A 341 16.07 1.95 -19.79
C LYS A 341 16.99 3.15 -19.99
N GLU A 342 17.26 3.91 -18.93
CA GLU A 342 18.25 5.00 -18.99
C GLU A 342 19.64 4.43 -19.28
N ALA A 343 20.01 3.39 -18.55
CA ALA A 343 21.32 2.77 -18.67
C ALA A 343 21.55 2.16 -20.07
N ALA A 344 20.49 1.67 -20.74
CA ALA A 344 20.56 1.06 -22.08
C ALA A 344 21.06 2.04 -23.16
N ALA A 345 21.00 3.34 -22.90
CA ALA A 345 21.60 4.35 -23.75
C ALA A 345 23.14 4.39 -23.66
N TYR A 346 23.73 3.75 -22.64
CA TYR A 346 25.17 3.82 -22.33
C TYR A 346 25.86 2.45 -22.33
N LEU A 347 25.13 1.39 -21.97
CA LEU A 347 25.66 0.04 -21.76
C LEU A 347 24.62 -1.01 -22.19
N PRO A 348 25.03 -2.23 -22.56
CA PRO A 348 24.12 -3.36 -22.61
C PRO A 348 23.79 -3.80 -21.19
N ILE A 349 22.51 -3.92 -20.87
CA ILE A 349 22.02 -4.23 -19.52
C ILE A 349 21.11 -5.43 -19.53
N GLY A 350 21.32 -6.31 -18.55
CA GLY A 350 20.33 -7.24 -18.05
C GLY A 350 19.83 -6.76 -16.68
N ILE A 351 18.53 -6.88 -16.43
CA ILE A 351 17.98 -6.71 -15.08
C ILE A 351 18.07 -8.06 -14.39
N ILE A 352 18.87 -8.15 -13.33
CA ILE A 352 18.92 -9.35 -12.48
C ILE A 352 18.04 -9.06 -11.25
N SER A 353 16.80 -9.54 -11.27
CA SER A 353 15.87 -9.42 -10.15
C SER A 353 15.90 -10.68 -9.27
N THR A 354 16.92 -10.82 -8.44
CA THR A 354 16.87 -11.79 -7.34
C THR A 354 16.17 -11.16 -6.13
N PRO A 355 15.06 -11.73 -5.60
CA PRO A 355 14.46 -11.28 -4.35
C PRO A 355 15.47 -11.48 -3.21
N SER A 356 16.13 -10.39 -2.83
CA SER A 356 17.36 -10.43 -2.06
C SER A 356 17.13 -10.09 -0.59
N THR A 357 16.83 -11.09 0.23
CA THR A 357 17.20 -11.04 1.66
C THR A 357 18.64 -11.55 1.88
N VAL A 358 19.23 -12.22 0.88
CA VAL A 358 20.49 -12.98 0.99
C VAL A 358 21.75 -12.16 0.65
N ILE A 359 21.63 -11.04 -0.09
CA ILE A 359 22.76 -10.57 -0.90
C ILE A 359 23.69 -9.55 -0.20
N LYS A 360 23.33 -8.94 0.94
CA LYS A 360 24.20 -7.87 1.52
C LYS A 360 25.63 -8.33 1.86
N LYS A 361 25.85 -9.62 2.18
CA LYS A 361 27.20 -10.21 2.38
C LYS A 361 27.82 -10.83 1.12
N GLN A 362 27.02 -11.23 0.13
CA GLN A 362 27.50 -11.85 -1.12
C GLN A 362 27.84 -10.79 -2.19
N LEU A 363 27.14 -9.66 -2.26
CA LEU A 363 27.47 -8.54 -3.15
C LEU A 363 28.86 -7.95 -2.94
N ASN A 364 29.38 -7.99 -1.71
CA ASN A 364 30.73 -7.52 -1.41
C ASN A 364 31.83 -8.56 -1.74
N ARG A 365 31.46 -9.81 -2.08
CA ARG A 365 32.40 -10.93 -2.29
C ARG A 365 32.38 -11.48 -3.70
N THR A 366 31.24 -11.38 -4.38
CA THR A 366 31.05 -11.88 -5.75
C THR A 366 31.36 -10.75 -6.72
N PRO A 367 32.45 -10.84 -7.51
CA PRO A 367 32.75 -9.83 -8.51
C PRO A 367 31.66 -9.83 -9.61
N VAL A 368 31.42 -8.67 -10.22
CA VAL A 368 30.23 -8.38 -11.06
C VAL A 368 30.08 -9.36 -12.23
N ASP A 369 31.19 -9.94 -12.69
CA ASP A 369 31.31 -10.96 -13.73
C ASP A 369 30.73 -12.34 -13.36
N GLN A 370 30.45 -12.60 -12.07
CA GLN A 370 29.91 -13.89 -11.61
C GLN A 370 28.38 -13.92 -11.42
N TYR A 371 27.67 -12.82 -11.74
CA TYR A 371 26.20 -12.77 -11.69
C TYR A 371 25.51 -13.23 -12.98
N GLN A 372 26.19 -14.00 -13.84
CA GLN A 372 25.64 -14.50 -15.11
C GLN A 372 24.47 -15.46 -14.93
#